data_AF-A0A388Q4Q2-F1
#
_entry.id   AF-A0A388Q4Q2-F1
#
_cell.length_a   1.000
_cell.length_b   1.000
_cell.length_c   1.000
_cell.angle_alpha   90.00
_cell.angle_beta   90.00
_cell.angle_gamma   90.00
#
_symmetry.space_group_name_H-M   'P 1'
#
loop_
_entity.id
_entity.type
_entity.pdbx_description
1 polymer ?
#
loop_
_entity_poly.entity_id
_entity_poly.type
_entity_poly.pdbx_seq_one_letter_code
_entity_poly.pdbx_strand_id
1 'polypeptide(L)'
;MRILNPSTKPYSPNWRKLLEGQVSAGVTNHYGEIVLGKNAKFSAKAIKSIDFATVNPLNWTAEEKMNDLVNQLLHNYNIRYNEELGRYKREKFNITIGDELPNGVLKLAKVYLASKRKLKVG
;
A
#
# COMPACT_ATOMS: atom_id res chain seq x y z
N MET A 1 -4.84 8.28 25.26
CA MET A 1 -5.26 6.91 24.89
C MET A 1 -5.54 6.91 23.39
N ARG A 2 -4.54 6.60 22.55
CA ARG A 2 -4.71 6.52 21.09
C ARG A 2 -5.30 5.16 20.76
N ILE A 3 -6.49 5.14 20.17
CA ILE A 3 -7.10 3.94 19.61
C ILE A 3 -6.24 3.58 18.39
N LEU A 4 -5.34 2.62 18.55
CA LEU A 4 -4.61 2.04 17.43
C LEU A 4 -5.61 1.21 16.63
N ASN A 5 -6.05 1.75 15.49
CA ASN A 5 -6.83 1.01 14.51
C ASN A 5 -6.04 -0.26 14.11
N PRO A 6 -6.60 -1.48 14.31
CA PRO A 6 -5.89 -2.74 14.03
C PRO A 6 -5.58 -2.98 12.54
N SER A 7 -6.06 -2.13 11.62
CA SER A 7 -5.87 -2.31 10.16
C SER A 7 -4.54 -1.81 9.63
N THR A 8 -3.66 -1.27 10.48
CA THR A 8 -2.39 -0.64 10.05
C THR A 8 -1.18 -1.56 10.10
N LYS A 9 -1.35 -2.87 10.37
CA LYS A 9 -0.24 -3.81 10.12
C LYS A 9 0.05 -3.74 8.61
N PRO A 10 1.28 -3.40 8.18
CA PRO A 10 1.64 -3.51 6.77
C PRO A 10 1.38 -4.96 6.40
N TYR A 11 0.38 -5.19 5.55
CA TYR A 11 0.10 -6.49 4.99
C TYR A 11 1.30 -6.80 4.10
N SER A 12 2.38 -7.33 4.68
CA SER A 12 3.51 -7.85 3.94
C SER A 12 3.02 -9.16 3.37
N PRO A 13 2.69 -9.24 2.07
CA PRO A 13 2.26 -10.49 1.51
C PRO A 13 3.42 -11.47 1.68
N ASN A 14 3.13 -12.71 2.09
CA ASN A 14 4.16 -13.71 2.34
C ASN A 14 4.68 -14.30 1.02
N TRP A 15 5.10 -13.45 0.08
CA TRP A 15 5.67 -13.80 -1.23
C TRP A 15 6.74 -14.88 -1.12
N ARG A 16 7.56 -14.77 -0.07
CA ARG A 16 8.62 -15.74 0.23
C ARG A 16 8.09 -17.14 0.48
N LYS A 17 7.00 -17.30 1.23
CA LYS A 17 6.43 -18.62 1.53
C LYS A 17 5.75 -19.22 0.31
N LEU A 18 5.12 -18.38 -0.51
CA LEU A 18 4.44 -18.83 -1.72
C LEU A 18 5.45 -19.29 -2.78
N LEU A 19 6.54 -18.55 -2.97
CA LEU A 19 7.52 -18.81 -4.02
C LEU A 19 8.73 -19.64 -3.56
N GLU A 20 8.71 -20.16 -2.33
CA GLU A 20 9.81 -20.95 -1.77
C GLU A 20 9.99 -22.26 -2.54
N GLY A 21 11.20 -22.54 -3.02
CA GLY A 21 11.51 -23.76 -3.78
C GLY A 21 11.06 -23.74 -5.24
N GLN A 22 10.33 -22.72 -5.68
CA GLN A 22 9.87 -22.59 -7.06
C GLN A 22 10.95 -22.03 -8.00
N VAL A 23 10.83 -22.41 -9.27
CA VAL A 23 11.73 -21.97 -10.35
C VAL A 23 10.98 -21.00 -11.26
N SER A 24 11.63 -19.90 -11.60
CA SER A 24 11.06 -18.88 -12.47
C SER A 24 10.90 -19.40 -13.90
N ALA A 25 9.72 -19.20 -14.48
CA ALA A 25 9.46 -19.43 -15.89
C ALA A 25 9.91 -18.26 -16.79
N GLY A 26 10.39 -17.16 -16.19
CA GLY A 26 10.71 -15.90 -16.88
C GLY A 26 9.68 -14.83 -16.54
N VAL A 27 9.91 -14.11 -15.44
CA VAL A 27 9.00 -13.03 -15.01
C VAL A 27 9.30 -11.76 -15.79
N THR A 28 8.27 -11.17 -16.39
CA THR A 28 8.35 -9.91 -17.12
C THR A 28 7.55 -8.80 -16.45
N ASN A 29 7.87 -7.55 -16.76
CA ASN A 29 7.02 -6.42 -16.41
C ASN A 29 5.98 -6.14 -17.52
N HIS A 30 5.08 -5.19 -17.29
CA HIS A 30 4.10 -4.75 -18.30
C HIS A 30 4.75 -4.14 -19.55
N TYR A 31 6.03 -3.79 -19.51
CA TYR A 31 6.81 -3.26 -20.63
C TYR A 31 7.53 -4.37 -21.43
N GLY A 32 7.40 -5.64 -21.02
CA GLY A 32 8.05 -6.77 -21.67
C GLY A 32 9.51 -6.97 -21.28
N GLU A 33 10.03 -6.19 -20.33
CA GLU A 33 11.39 -6.37 -19.80
C GLU A 33 11.42 -7.56 -18.85
N ILE A 34 12.52 -8.31 -18.89
CA ILE A 34 12.73 -9.47 -18.03
C ILE A 34 13.19 -8.98 -16.66
N VAL A 35 12.35 -9.16 -15.65
CA VAL A 35 12.64 -8.83 -14.25
C VAL A 35 13.38 -10.00 -13.58
N LEU A 36 13.00 -11.24 -13.94
CA LEU A 36 13.67 -12.44 -13.46
C LEU A 36 13.79 -13.44 -14.61
N GLY A 37 15.02 -13.86 -14.90
CA GLY A 37 15.30 -14.81 -15.98
C GLY A 37 14.69 -16.19 -15.73
N LYS A 38 14.38 -16.89 -16.82
CA LYS A 38 13.94 -18.28 -16.79
C LYS A 38 14.99 -19.15 -16.08
N ASN A 39 14.55 -20.14 -15.30
CA ASN A 39 15.35 -21.02 -14.44
C ASN A 39 16.01 -20.35 -13.22
N ALA A 40 15.79 -19.06 -12.98
CA ALA A 40 16.25 -18.43 -11.74
C ALA A 40 15.40 -18.88 -10.54
N LYS A 41 16.04 -19.05 -9.37
CA LYS A 41 15.34 -19.34 -8.12
C LYS A 41 14.77 -18.06 -7.51
N PHE A 42 13.56 -18.14 -6.96
CA PHE A 42 12.95 -17.05 -6.19
C PHE A 42 13.62 -16.91 -4.81
N SER A 43 14.83 -16.33 -4.79
CA SER A 43 15.52 -15.98 -3.54
C SER A 43 14.89 -14.73 -2.89
N ALA A 44 15.10 -14.56 -1.58
CA ALA A 44 14.63 -13.35 -0.87
C ALA A 44 15.17 -12.04 -1.48
N LYS A 45 16.35 -12.08 -2.11
CA LYS A 45 16.93 -10.93 -2.82
C LYS A 45 16.19 -10.66 -4.13
N ALA A 46 15.92 -11.70 -4.92
CA ALA A 46 15.19 -11.59 -6.19
C ALA A 46 13.75 -11.10 -5.97
N ILE A 47 13.05 -11.61 -4.95
CA ILE A 47 11.69 -11.17 -4.62
C ILE A 47 11.67 -9.68 -4.21
N LYS A 48 12.70 -9.21 -3.49
CA LYS A 48 12.82 -7.79 -3.10
C LYS A 48 13.14 -6.85 -4.25
N SER A 49 13.77 -7.33 -5.33
CA SER A 49 14.08 -6.51 -6.50
C SER A 49 12.92 -6.40 -7.48
N ILE A 50 11.87 -7.22 -7.34
CA ILE A 50 10.69 -7.15 -8.19
C ILE A 50 9.83 -5.96 -7.75
N ASP A 51 9.49 -5.11 -8.70
CA ASP A 51 8.48 -4.07 -8.52
C ASP A 51 7.07 -4.68 -8.70
N PHE A 52 6.41 -4.97 -7.59
CA PHE A 52 5.06 -5.56 -7.60
C PHE A 52 3.98 -4.64 -8.18
N ALA A 53 4.25 -3.33 -8.35
CA ALA A 53 3.29 -2.41 -8.95
C ALA A 53 3.25 -2.52 -10.48
N THR A 54 4.36 -2.91 -11.10
CA THR A 54 4.53 -2.89 -12.57
C THR A 54 4.87 -4.27 -13.16
N VAL A 55 4.97 -5.31 -12.35
CA VAL A 55 5.22 -6.68 -12.80
C VAL A 55 3.96 -7.33 -13.42
N ASN A 56 4.15 -8.14 -14.47
CA ASN A 56 3.07 -8.93 -15.06
C ASN A 56 2.67 -10.05 -14.09
N PRO A 57 1.39 -10.27 -13.76
CA PRO A 57 0.96 -11.30 -12.82
C PRO A 57 0.99 -12.73 -13.38
N LEU A 58 1.21 -12.92 -14.68
CA LEU A 58 1.10 -14.21 -15.36
C LEU A 58 2.47 -14.87 -15.56
N ASN A 59 2.46 -16.21 -15.64
CA ASN A 59 3.61 -17.04 -16.03
C ASN A 59 4.87 -16.88 -15.15
N TRP A 60 4.71 -16.84 -13.83
CA TRP A 60 5.84 -16.77 -12.91
C TRP A 60 6.54 -18.11 -12.74
N THR A 61 5.76 -19.19 -12.72
CA THR A 61 6.19 -20.56 -12.52
C THR A 61 5.63 -21.47 -13.60
N ALA A 62 6.18 -22.68 -13.72
CA ALA A 62 5.64 -23.71 -14.63
C ALA A 62 4.30 -24.30 -14.15
N GLU A 63 3.98 -24.17 -12.86
CA GLU A 63 2.75 -24.70 -12.28
C GLU A 63 1.60 -23.67 -12.34
N GLU A 64 0.46 -24.08 -12.89
CA GLU A 64 -0.73 -23.23 -13.07
C GLU A 64 -1.34 -22.80 -11.74
N LYS A 65 -1.49 -23.72 -10.79
CA LYS A 65 -2.01 -23.42 -9.43
C LYS A 65 -1.19 -22.34 -8.73
N MET A 66 0.12 -22.34 -8.93
CA MET A 66 1.00 -21.34 -8.34
C MET A 66 0.83 -19.98 -9.02
N ASN A 67 0.67 -19.96 -10.34
CA ASN A 67 0.36 -18.73 -11.07
C ASN A 67 -0.99 -18.13 -10.64
N ASP A 68 -2.01 -18.95 -10.38
CA ASP A 68 -3.30 -18.47 -9.86
C ASP A 68 -3.16 -17.81 -8.49
N LEU A 69 -2.41 -18.43 -7.58
CA LEU A 69 -2.14 -17.87 -6.25
C LEU A 69 -1.34 -16.57 -6.33
N VAL A 70 -0.33 -16.51 -7.20
CA VAL A 70 0.47 -15.30 -7.44
C VAL A 70 -0.41 -14.18 -7.99
N ASN A 71 -1.28 -14.49 -8.95
CA ASN A 71 -2.20 -13.52 -9.54
C ASN A 71 -3.18 -12.97 -8.49
N GLN A 72 -3.80 -13.83 -7.68
CA GLN A 72 -4.66 -13.40 -6.57
C GLN A 72 -3.91 -12.53 -5.55
N LEU A 73 -2.67 -12.89 -5.23
CA LEU A 73 -1.84 -12.13 -4.29
C LEU A 73 -1.48 -10.74 -4.84
N LEU A 74 -1.09 -10.65 -6.11
CA LEU A 74 -0.79 -9.40 -6.82
C LEU A 74 -2.04 -8.52 -6.93
N HIS A 75 -3.18 -9.10 -7.25
CA HIS A 75 -4.45 -8.39 -7.31
C HIS A 75 -4.81 -7.75 -5.95
N ASN A 76 -4.76 -8.55 -4.89
CA ASN A 76 -5.02 -8.09 -3.52
C ASN A 76 -4.01 -7.01 -3.08
N TYR A 77 -2.73 -7.20 -3.41
CA TYR A 77 -1.70 -6.21 -3.14
C TYR A 77 -1.98 -4.88 -3.85
N ASN A 78 -2.31 -4.91 -5.15
CA ASN A 78 -2.58 -3.72 -5.93
C ASN A 78 -3.81 -2.96 -5.43
N ILE A 79 -4.86 -3.65 -5.00
CA ILE A 79 -6.02 -2.99 -4.37
C ILE A 79 -5.58 -2.21 -3.13
N ARG A 80 -4.86 -2.86 -2.21
CA ARG A 80 -4.41 -2.23 -0.96
C ARG A 80 -3.43 -1.09 -1.21
N TYR A 81 -2.50 -1.27 -2.15
CA TYR A 81 -1.56 -0.23 -2.54
C TYR A 81 -2.28 0.99 -3.09
N ASN A 82 -3.28 0.81 -3.95
CA ASN A 82 -4.06 1.92 -4.51
C ASN A 82 -4.96 2.60 -3.47
N GLU A 83 -5.56 1.85 -2.54
CA GLU A 83 -6.30 2.41 -1.40
C GLU A 83 -5.41 3.33 -0.55
N GLU A 84 -4.21 2.86 -0.22
CA GLU A 84 -3.21 3.59 0.56
C GLU A 84 -2.73 4.85 -0.17
N LEU A 85 -2.38 4.70 -1.46
CA LEU A 85 -1.97 5.80 -2.32
C LEU A 85 -3.08 6.85 -2.46
N GLY A 86 -4.32 6.42 -2.61
CA GLY A 86 -5.48 7.30 -2.68
C GLY A 86 -5.76 8.03 -1.36
N ARG A 87 -5.53 7.38 -0.22
CA ARG A 87 -5.60 8.05 1.10
C ARG A 87 -4.49 9.10 1.22
N TYR A 88 -3.25 8.73 0.92
CA TYR A 88 -2.10 9.63 0.97
C TYR A 88 -2.27 10.85 0.08
N LYS A 89 -2.74 10.66 -1.17
CA LYS A 89 -3.02 11.76 -2.10
C LYS A 89 -4.10 12.71 -1.57
N ARG A 90 -5.18 12.18 -0.98
CA ARG A 90 -6.25 12.99 -0.38
C ARG A 90 -5.77 13.80 0.82
N GLU A 91 -5.02 13.17 1.71
CA GLU A 91 -4.47 13.84 2.89
C GLU A 91 -3.47 14.93 2.49
N LYS A 92 -2.59 14.63 1.53
CA LYS A 92 -1.66 15.60 0.97
C LYS A 92 -2.37 16.75 0.27
N PHE A 93 -3.41 16.47 -0.51
CA PHE A 93 -4.21 17.49 -1.20
C PHE A 93 -4.94 18.40 -0.21
N ASN A 94 -5.56 17.86 0.83
CA ASN A 94 -6.20 18.63 1.90
C ASN A 94 -5.20 19.54 2.64
N ILE A 95 -3.97 19.07 2.88
CA ILE A 95 -2.91 19.90 3.48
C ILE A 95 -2.43 20.99 2.49
N THR A 96 -2.33 20.66 1.20
CA THR A 96 -1.73 21.52 0.17
C THR A 96 -2.68 22.63 -0.29
N ILE A 97 -3.98 22.36 -0.41
CA ILE A 97 -4.98 23.41 -0.69
C ILE A 97 -5.01 24.42 0.47
N GLY A 98 -4.86 23.95 1.72
CA GLY A 98 -5.06 24.80 2.89
C GLY A 98 -6.52 25.24 3.02
N ASP A 99 -6.81 26.16 3.93
CA ASP A 99 -8.13 26.79 3.99
C ASP A 99 -8.32 27.61 2.70
N GLU A 100 -9.16 27.16 1.77
CA GLU A 100 -9.80 28.07 0.82
C GLU A 100 -10.65 29.04 1.63
N LEU A 101 -10.02 30.17 1.97
CA LEU A 101 -10.69 31.25 2.67
C LEU A 101 -11.61 31.95 1.67
N PRO A 102 -12.87 32.25 2.04
CA PRO A 102 -13.73 33.09 1.22
C PRO A 102 -13.01 34.38 0.84
N ASN A 103 -13.27 34.89 -0.37
CA ASN A 103 -12.65 36.12 -0.88
C ASN A 103 -12.73 37.23 0.19
N GLY A 104 -11.56 37.71 0.64
CA GLY A 104 -11.44 38.79 1.63
C GLY A 104 -10.96 38.39 3.03
N VAL A 105 -10.76 37.10 3.34
CA VAL A 105 -10.21 36.64 4.63
C VAL A 105 -8.75 36.18 4.47
N LEU A 106 -7.83 36.78 5.23
CA LEU A 106 -6.38 36.51 5.11
C LEU A 106 -5.88 35.35 5.98
N LYS A 107 -6.41 35.20 7.21
CA LYS A 107 -6.03 34.13 8.18
C LYS A 107 -7.19 33.82 9.13
N LEU A 108 -7.41 32.53 9.43
CA LEU A 108 -8.28 32.08 10.52
C LEU A 108 -7.49 31.83 11.80
N ALA A 109 -8.04 32.25 12.94
CA ALA A 109 -7.50 31.92 14.27
C ALA A 109 -8.54 31.13 15.05
N LYS A 110 -8.21 29.88 15.41
CA LYS A 110 -9.12 29.01 16.17
C LYS A 110 -8.66 28.90 17.62
N VAL A 111 -9.42 29.49 18.54
CA VAL A 111 -9.17 29.42 19.98
C VAL A 111 -10.05 28.33 20.58
N TYR A 112 -9.44 27.30 21.15
CA TYR A 112 -10.16 26.23 21.85
C TYR A 112 -10.11 26.50 23.36
N LEU A 113 -11.27 26.80 23.97
CA LEU A 113 -11.39 26.98 25.42
C LEU A 113 -12.06 25.75 26.05
N ALA A 114 -11.32 25.01 26.86
CA ALA A 114 -11.89 23.96 27.71
C ALA A 114 -12.18 24.52 29.10
N SER A 115 -13.43 24.51 29.54
CA SER A 115 -13.83 24.95 30.89
C SER A 115 -14.44 23.78 31.67
N LYS A 116 -13.85 23.46 32.83
CA LYS A 116 -14.39 22.50 33.79
C LYS A 116 -15.20 23.26 34.84
N ARG A 117 -16.52 23.12 34.81
CA ARG A 117 -17.41 23.71 35.83
C ARG A 117 -17.49 22.79 37.05
N LYS A 118 -17.29 23.33 38.26
CA LYS A 118 -17.61 22.64 39.53
C LYS A 118 -19.07 22.92 39.88
N LEU A 119 -19.77 21.94 40.44
CA LEU A 119 -21.11 22.13 40.99
C LEU A 119 -21.02 23.15 42.14
N LYS A 120 -21.77 24.24 42.02
CA LYS A 120 -22.05 25.15 43.12
C LYS A 120 -23.46 24.83 43.60
N VAL A 121 -23.59 24.45 44.87
CA VAL A 121 -24.88 24.41 45.56
C VAL A 121 -25.28 25.85 45.84
N GLY A 122 -26.40 26.25 45.23
CA GLY A 122 -27.19 27.43 45.60
C GLY A 122 -28.44 26.94 46.30
#